data_AF-A0A0F3MAD6-F1
#
_entry.id   AF-A0A0F3MAD6-F1
#
_cell.length_a   1.000
_cell.length_b   1.000
_cell.length_c   1.000
_cell.angle_alpha   90.00
_cell.angle_beta   90.00
_cell.angle_gamma   90.00
#
_symmetry.space_group_name_H-M   'P 1'
#
loop_
_entity.id
_entity.type
_entity.pdbx_description
1 polymer ?
#
loop_
_entity_poly.entity_id
_entity_poly.type
_entity_poly.pdbx_seq_one_letter_code
_entity_poly.pdbx_strand_id
1 'polypeptide(L)'
;MEAIVVNKILENHTGIYSAKIFNNSNLRANMVFDEETQKSWPALTIFVKNEKDEITGAKILTLNSKTCNKADIPEKSVGTISGSFAEIAQQNSKYSPVTIITKDIETALTIRQAGVEGKILCAIEAENLQNYNPGPKEKIILAVKNDVNTEKAEKVLEDKEAVVCTVKNDFNNVLKTQGLYAVRNIISPEIRKLNEKIESIQTNIQPGLCPKH
;
A
#
# COMPACT_ATOMS: atom_id res chain seq x y z
N MET A 1 -17.89 11.62 -14.96
CA MET A 1 -18.40 10.32 -15.48
C MET A 1 -17.38 9.21 -15.25
N GLU A 2 -16.10 9.53 -15.34
CA GLU A 2 -14.90 8.71 -15.24
C GLU A 2 -14.76 8.06 -13.86
N ALA A 3 -14.88 8.85 -12.79
CA ALA A 3 -14.82 8.33 -11.41
C ALA A 3 -15.89 7.26 -11.13
N ILE A 4 -17.07 7.37 -11.74
CA ILE A 4 -18.15 6.38 -11.61
C ILE A 4 -17.74 5.07 -12.27
N VAL A 5 -17.13 5.14 -13.47
CA VAL A 5 -16.64 3.96 -14.18
C VAL A 5 -15.52 3.28 -13.41
N VAL A 6 -14.52 4.03 -12.94
CA VAL A 6 -13.41 3.47 -12.15
C VAL A 6 -13.92 2.84 -10.86
N ASN A 7 -14.82 3.51 -10.12
CA ASN A 7 -15.40 2.96 -8.90
C ASN A 7 -16.16 1.66 -9.17
N LYS A 8 -16.99 1.60 -10.23
CA LYS A 8 -17.74 0.40 -10.60
C LYS A 8 -16.81 -0.76 -10.96
N ILE A 9 -15.67 -0.47 -11.57
CA ILE A 9 -14.67 -1.47 -11.94
C ILE A 9 -13.97 -2.02 -10.68
N LEU A 10 -13.54 -1.14 -9.78
CA LEU A 10 -12.97 -1.56 -8.49
C LEU A 10 -13.98 -2.38 -7.67
N GLU A 11 -15.23 -1.92 -7.60
CA GLU A 11 -16.31 -2.64 -6.93
C GLU A 11 -16.49 -4.07 -7.46
N ASN A 12 -16.63 -4.23 -8.78
CA ASN A 12 -16.90 -5.53 -9.39
C ASN A 12 -15.74 -6.54 -9.23
N HIS A 13 -14.50 -6.05 -9.23
CA HIS A 13 -13.32 -6.92 -9.21
C HIS A 13 -12.83 -7.27 -7.82
N THR A 14 -12.78 -6.27 -6.95
CA THR A 14 -12.12 -6.40 -5.64
C THR A 14 -13.11 -6.27 -4.47
N GLY A 15 -14.35 -5.83 -4.72
CA GLY A 15 -15.29 -5.48 -3.65
C GLY A 15 -14.94 -4.16 -2.98
N ILE A 16 -14.23 -3.25 -3.68
CA ILE A 16 -13.91 -1.92 -3.16
C ILE A 16 -15.07 -0.96 -3.44
N TYR A 17 -15.74 -0.50 -2.37
CA TYR A 17 -16.85 0.44 -2.37
C TYR A 17 -16.41 1.76 -1.73
N SER A 18 -15.92 2.73 -2.50
CA SER A 18 -15.67 4.06 -1.93
C SER A 18 -15.73 5.18 -2.96
N ALA A 19 -16.78 5.99 -2.88
CA ALA A 19 -16.87 7.26 -3.60
C ALA A 19 -15.78 8.27 -3.19
N LYS A 20 -15.07 8.03 -2.07
CA LYS A 20 -14.03 8.90 -1.51
C LYS A 20 -12.60 8.47 -1.90
N ILE A 21 -12.43 7.52 -2.81
CA ILE A 21 -11.09 7.12 -3.31
C ILE A 21 -10.38 8.34 -3.89
N PHE A 22 -11.08 9.12 -4.70
CA PHE A 22 -10.56 10.31 -5.38
C PHE A 22 -10.50 11.57 -4.51
N ASN A 23 -10.83 11.48 -3.22
CA ASN A 23 -10.46 12.54 -2.27
C ASN A 23 -8.95 12.49 -1.95
N ASN A 24 -8.27 11.40 -2.32
CA ASN A 24 -6.82 11.29 -2.22
C ASN A 24 -6.19 11.96 -3.46
N SER A 25 -5.32 12.95 -3.23
CA SER A 25 -4.63 13.71 -4.29
C SER A 25 -3.72 12.85 -5.18
N ASN A 26 -3.28 11.69 -4.70
CA ASN A 26 -2.44 10.76 -5.44
C ASN A 26 -3.24 9.88 -6.40
N LEU A 27 -4.58 9.92 -6.36
CA LEU A 27 -5.45 9.08 -7.19
C LEU A 27 -6.36 9.93 -8.06
N ARG A 28 -6.36 9.67 -9.36
CA ARG A 28 -7.21 10.37 -10.31
C ARG A 28 -7.88 9.41 -11.29
N ALA A 29 -9.18 9.59 -11.49
CA ALA A 29 -9.87 9.00 -12.63
C ALA A 29 -9.81 9.97 -13.82
N ASN A 30 -9.39 9.47 -14.98
CA ASN A 30 -9.26 10.23 -16.21
C ASN A 30 -9.55 9.36 -17.44
N MET A 31 -9.70 9.99 -18.60
CA MET A 31 -9.65 9.31 -19.89
C MET A 31 -8.24 9.42 -20.44
N VAL A 32 -7.70 8.32 -20.95
CA VAL A 32 -6.39 8.27 -21.60
C VAL A 32 -6.59 7.88 -23.05
N PHE A 33 -6.12 8.73 -23.96
CA PHE A 33 -6.09 8.39 -25.37
C PHE A 33 -4.92 7.43 -25.62
N ASP A 34 -5.22 6.33 -26.30
CA ASP A 34 -4.25 5.37 -26.74
C ASP A 34 -4.07 5.51 -28.25
N GLU A 35 -2.86 5.90 -28.66
CA GLU A 35 -2.53 6.18 -30.06
C GLU A 35 -2.52 4.91 -30.92
N GLU A 36 -2.15 3.76 -30.36
CA GLU A 36 -2.12 2.49 -31.09
C GLU A 36 -3.53 2.04 -31.46
N THR A 37 -4.45 2.04 -30.49
CA THR A 37 -5.84 1.62 -30.70
C THR A 37 -6.74 2.73 -31.23
N GLN A 38 -6.25 3.98 -31.29
CA GLN A 38 -7.00 5.21 -31.62
C GLN A 38 -8.29 5.34 -30.77
N LYS A 39 -8.22 4.92 -29.51
CA LYS A 39 -9.35 4.88 -28.58
C LYS A 39 -9.01 5.56 -27.26
N SER A 40 -10.03 6.16 -26.64
CA SER A 40 -9.92 6.64 -25.28
C SER A 40 -10.42 5.59 -24.29
N TRP A 41 -9.61 5.33 -23.27
CA TRP A 41 -9.90 4.37 -22.21
C TRP A 41 -10.07 5.11 -20.88
N PRO A 42 -11.08 4.76 -20.05
CA PRO A 42 -11.08 5.20 -18.67
C PRO A 42 -9.85 4.62 -17.97
N ALA A 43 -9.21 5.40 -17.11
CA ALA A 43 -8.00 5.00 -16.41
C ALA A 43 -8.04 5.45 -14.95
N LEU A 44 -7.39 4.66 -14.11
CA LEU A 44 -6.95 5.07 -12.79
C LEU A 44 -5.48 5.47 -12.88
N THR A 45 -5.21 6.76 -12.71
CA THR A 45 -3.85 7.29 -12.60
C THR A 45 -3.46 7.37 -11.12
N ILE A 46 -2.31 6.81 -10.78
CA ILE A 46 -1.75 6.75 -9.43
C ILE A 46 -0.44 7.52 -9.44
N PHE A 47 -0.41 8.68 -8.80
CA PHE A 47 0.80 9.49 -8.64
C PHE A 47 1.62 8.98 -7.46
N VAL A 48 2.92 8.87 -7.65
CA VAL A 48 3.87 8.55 -6.59
C VAL A 48 4.68 9.78 -6.24
N LYS A 49 5.04 9.89 -4.96
CA LYS A 49 5.84 10.99 -4.45
C LYS A 49 7.10 10.48 -3.75
N ASN A 50 8.15 11.29 -3.83
CA ASN A 50 9.36 11.07 -3.05
C ASN A 50 9.20 11.58 -1.60
N GLU A 51 10.24 11.46 -0.80
CA GLU A 51 10.26 11.92 0.60
C GLU A 51 10.08 13.44 0.78
N LYS A 52 10.31 14.22 -0.29
CA LYS A 52 10.11 15.67 -0.31
C LYS A 52 8.68 16.07 -0.69
N ASP A 53 7.77 15.08 -0.79
CA ASP A 53 6.38 15.24 -1.25
C ASP A 53 6.25 15.72 -2.71
N GLU A 54 7.30 15.56 -3.52
CA GLU A 54 7.29 15.91 -4.94
C GLU A 54 6.78 14.73 -5.77
N ILE A 55 5.89 15.00 -6.73
CA ILE A 55 5.44 13.99 -7.69
C ILE A 55 6.60 13.67 -8.64
N THR A 56 7.07 12.43 -8.61
CA THR A 56 8.21 11.95 -9.42
C THR A 56 7.77 11.07 -10.58
N GLY A 57 6.59 10.45 -10.47
CA GLY A 57 6.05 9.59 -11.50
C GLY A 57 4.58 9.24 -11.30
N ALA A 58 4.04 8.48 -12.25
CA ALA A 58 2.69 7.96 -12.14
C ALA A 58 2.54 6.62 -12.87
N LYS A 59 1.66 5.78 -12.33
CA LYS A 59 1.17 4.56 -12.99
C LYS A 59 -0.23 4.81 -13.54
N ILE A 60 -0.46 4.42 -14.77
CA ILE A 60 -1.73 4.57 -15.47
C ILE A 60 -2.30 3.18 -15.72
N LEU A 61 -3.34 2.84 -14.96
CA LEU A 61 -4.10 1.61 -15.12
C LEU A 61 -5.30 1.87 -16.02
N THR A 62 -5.17 1.51 -17.29
CA THR A 62 -6.26 1.62 -18.26
C THR A 62 -7.29 0.51 -18.05
N LEU A 63 -8.56 0.88 -18.13
CA LEU A 63 -9.69 0.03 -17.81
C LEU A 63 -10.65 -0.07 -19.00
N ASN A 64 -11.35 -1.18 -19.10
CA ASN A 64 -12.36 -1.41 -20.12
C ASN A 64 -13.74 -1.26 -19.52
N SER A 65 -14.46 -0.21 -19.93
CA SER A 65 -15.80 0.10 -19.41
C SER A 65 -16.86 -0.96 -19.76
N LYS A 66 -16.67 -1.75 -20.81
CA LYS A 66 -17.63 -2.79 -21.25
C LYS A 66 -17.46 -4.07 -20.44
N THR A 67 -16.23 -4.55 -20.31
CA THR A 67 -15.93 -5.78 -19.56
C THR A 67 -15.79 -5.52 -18.07
N CYS A 68 -15.77 -4.25 -17.66
CA CYS A 68 -15.41 -3.79 -16.33
C CYS A 68 -14.03 -4.29 -15.86
N ASN A 69 -13.10 -4.70 -16.73
CA ASN A 69 -11.78 -5.24 -16.36
C ASN A 69 -10.65 -4.24 -16.65
N LYS A 70 -9.39 -4.59 -16.32
CA LYS A 70 -8.22 -3.96 -16.96
C LYS A 70 -8.37 -4.03 -18.48
N ALA A 71 -8.03 -2.94 -19.17
CA ALA A 71 -8.02 -2.94 -20.62
C ALA A 71 -6.91 -3.88 -21.11
N ASP A 72 -7.14 -4.54 -22.23
CA ASP A 72 -6.16 -5.42 -22.88
C ASP A 72 -5.16 -4.57 -23.70
N ILE A 73 -4.51 -3.64 -23.01
CA ILE A 73 -3.45 -2.78 -23.50
C ILE A 73 -2.36 -2.68 -22.42
N PRO A 74 -1.09 -2.48 -22.80
CA PRO A 74 0.00 -2.39 -21.83
C PRO A 74 -0.22 -1.26 -20.81
N GLU A 75 0.06 -1.55 -19.54
CA GLU A 75 0.06 -0.53 -18.50
C GLU A 75 1.15 0.51 -18.78
N LYS A 76 0.82 1.79 -18.62
CA LYS A 76 1.78 2.88 -18.86
C LYS A 76 2.31 3.41 -17.53
N SER A 77 3.62 3.56 -17.44
CA SER A 77 4.30 4.27 -16.35
C SER A 77 4.98 5.51 -16.93
N VAL A 78 4.92 6.63 -16.21
CA VAL A 78 5.58 7.89 -16.58
C VAL A 78 6.42 8.39 -15.41
N GLY A 79 7.56 9.04 -15.73
CA GLY A 79 8.48 9.53 -14.71
C GLY A 79 9.23 8.40 -13.96
N THR A 80 9.65 8.69 -12.73
CA THR A 80 10.46 7.78 -11.90
C THR A 80 9.63 7.24 -10.75
N ILE A 81 9.42 5.92 -10.72
CA ILE A 81 8.70 5.23 -9.63
C ILE A 81 9.65 4.84 -8.48
N SER A 82 10.89 4.46 -8.81
CA SER A 82 11.88 3.99 -7.82
C SER A 82 12.08 4.98 -6.67
N GLY A 83 11.94 4.51 -5.43
CA GLY A 83 12.06 5.33 -4.21
C GLY A 83 10.87 6.24 -3.95
N SER A 84 9.81 6.17 -4.76
CA SER A 84 8.61 6.98 -4.63
C SER A 84 7.38 6.11 -4.40
N PHE A 85 6.45 6.57 -3.58
CA PHE A 85 5.29 5.79 -3.15
C PHE A 85 4.01 6.62 -3.28
N ALA A 86 2.89 5.95 -3.54
CA ALA A 86 1.58 6.57 -3.46
C ALA A 86 1.05 6.42 -2.03
N GLU A 87 0.91 7.52 -1.30
CA GLU A 87 0.22 7.49 -0.01
C GLU A 87 -1.29 7.38 -0.23
N ILE A 88 -1.88 6.31 0.29
CA ILE A 88 -3.29 5.94 0.06
C ILE A 88 -4.18 6.38 1.22
N ALA A 89 -3.66 6.30 2.44
CA ALA A 89 -4.31 6.84 3.62
C ALA A 89 -3.29 7.02 4.75
N GLN A 90 -3.55 8.02 5.59
CA GLN A 90 -2.96 8.13 6.92
C GLN A 90 -4.07 7.94 7.95
N GLN A 91 -4.22 6.72 8.47
CA GLN A 91 -5.17 6.40 9.54
C GLN A 91 -4.40 6.35 10.86
N ASN A 92 -4.09 7.52 11.43
CA ASN A 92 -3.24 7.63 12.62
C ASN A 92 -3.87 6.97 13.85
N SER A 93 -3.18 6.00 14.45
CA SER A 93 -3.32 5.72 15.88
C SER A 93 -2.36 6.65 16.64
N LYS A 94 -2.86 7.37 17.66
CA LYS A 94 -2.04 8.26 18.51
C LYS A 94 -0.92 7.53 19.27
N TYR A 95 -0.96 6.20 19.34
CA TYR A 95 -0.20 5.41 20.30
C TYR A 95 0.88 4.53 19.67
N SER A 96 0.79 4.24 18.37
CA SER A 96 1.86 3.58 17.63
C SER A 96 1.61 3.64 16.12
N PRO A 97 2.32 4.50 15.38
CA PRO A 97 2.18 4.54 13.92
C PRO A 97 2.88 3.32 13.31
N VAL A 98 2.15 2.58 12.47
CA VAL A 98 2.68 1.53 11.61
C VAL A 98 2.58 1.98 10.16
N THR A 99 3.60 1.69 9.36
CA THR A 99 3.58 1.89 7.91
C THR A 99 3.28 0.57 7.23
N ILE A 100 2.20 0.52 6.45
CA ILE A 100 1.76 -0.64 5.69
C ILE A 100 2.09 -0.36 4.23
N ILE A 101 3.00 -1.15 3.65
CA ILE A 101 3.42 -1.01 2.26
C ILE A 101 2.87 -2.19 1.47
N THR A 102 2.16 -1.89 0.39
CA THR A 102 1.68 -2.88 -0.57
C THR A 102 2.40 -2.70 -1.90
N LYS A 103 2.41 -3.76 -2.72
CA LYS A 103 2.85 -3.66 -4.11
C LYS A 103 1.81 -2.94 -4.98
N ASP A 104 0.58 -3.44 -4.94
CA ASP A 104 -0.47 -3.05 -5.87
C ASP A 104 -1.50 -2.11 -5.21
N ILE A 105 -2.12 -1.27 -6.04
CA ILE A 105 -3.10 -0.26 -5.58
C ILE A 105 -4.38 -0.91 -5.05
N GLU A 106 -4.81 -2.02 -5.64
CA GLU A 106 -6.00 -2.74 -5.22
C GLU A 106 -5.85 -3.23 -3.78
N THR A 107 -4.69 -3.80 -3.45
CA THR A 107 -4.38 -4.26 -2.10
C THR A 107 -4.36 -3.11 -1.10
N ALA A 108 -3.74 -1.97 -1.44
CA ALA A 108 -3.72 -0.79 -0.56
C ALA A 108 -5.14 -0.26 -0.29
N LEU A 109 -5.97 -0.19 -1.32
CA LEU A 109 -7.36 0.27 -1.20
C LEU A 109 -8.23 -0.72 -0.41
N THR A 110 -8.02 -2.02 -0.57
CA THR A 110 -8.66 -3.07 0.23
C THR A 110 -8.34 -2.89 1.72
N ILE A 111 -7.06 -2.69 2.07
CA ILE A 111 -6.63 -2.47 3.45
C ILE A 111 -7.22 -1.17 4.01
N ARG A 112 -7.21 -0.08 3.22
CA ARG A 112 -7.84 1.19 3.58
C ARG A 112 -9.34 1.01 3.87
N GLN A 113 -10.05 0.28 3.02
CA GLN A 113 -11.49 0.05 3.16
C GLN A 113 -11.83 -0.77 4.39
N ALA A 114 -10.98 -1.74 4.74
CA ALA A 114 -11.13 -2.55 5.95
C ALA A 114 -10.92 -1.75 7.26
N GLY A 115 -10.51 -0.47 7.17
CA GLY A 115 -10.30 0.40 8.33
C GLY A 115 -9.11 -0.04 9.17
N VAL A 116 -8.07 -0.56 8.51
CA VAL A 116 -6.80 -0.88 9.18
C VAL A 116 -6.06 0.41 9.47
N GLU A 117 -5.74 0.60 10.76
CA GLU A 117 -5.00 1.77 11.23
C GLU A 117 -3.53 1.70 10.79
N GLY A 118 -3.00 2.83 10.33
CA GLY A 118 -1.63 2.95 9.82
C GLY A 118 -1.50 3.94 8.67
N LYS A 119 -0.25 4.22 8.30
CA LYS A 119 0.12 4.87 7.05
C LYS A 119 0.10 3.81 5.95
N ILE A 120 -0.77 3.93 4.96
CA ILE A 120 -0.88 2.96 3.87
C ILE A 120 -0.19 3.54 2.64
N LEU A 121 0.86 2.87 2.19
CA LEU A 121 1.64 3.20 1.00
C LEU A 121 1.48 2.11 -0.07
N CYS A 122 1.43 2.53 -1.32
CA CYS A 122 1.49 1.66 -2.48
C CYS A 122 2.81 1.89 -3.23
N ALA A 123 3.58 0.82 -3.43
CA ALA A 123 4.87 0.83 -4.10
C ALA A 123 4.76 0.78 -5.63
N ILE A 124 3.57 0.48 -6.17
CA ILE A 124 3.26 0.23 -7.59
C ILE A 124 3.91 -1.03 -8.15
N GLU A 125 5.17 -1.30 -7.79
CA GLU A 125 5.99 -2.39 -8.32
C GLU A 125 6.72 -3.11 -7.18
N ALA A 126 6.98 -4.40 -7.35
CA ALA A 126 7.54 -5.26 -6.30
C ALA A 126 8.94 -4.84 -5.92
N GLU A 127 9.72 -4.49 -6.94
CA GLU A 127 11.12 -4.06 -6.86
C GLU A 127 11.25 -2.76 -6.07
N ASN A 128 10.18 -1.97 -6.01
CA ASN A 128 10.17 -0.69 -5.31
C ASN A 128 9.99 -0.84 -3.79
N LEU A 129 9.52 -1.99 -3.29
CA LEU A 129 9.35 -2.24 -1.85
C LEU A 129 10.66 -2.03 -1.07
N GLN A 130 11.79 -2.47 -1.61
CA GLN A 130 13.12 -2.35 -0.98
C GLN A 130 13.64 -0.89 -0.97
N ASN A 131 13.08 -0.02 -1.81
CA ASN A 131 13.55 1.35 -2.00
C ASN A 131 12.93 2.32 -0.98
N TYR A 132 11.97 1.86 -0.17
CA TYR A 132 11.47 2.65 0.95
C TYR A 132 12.63 2.94 1.91
N ASN A 133 12.71 4.18 2.36
CA ASN A 133 13.74 4.63 3.28
C ASN A 133 13.06 4.93 4.63
N PRO A 134 13.13 3.97 5.56
CA PRO A 134 12.39 4.05 6.81
C PRO A 134 13.08 4.97 7.82
N GLY A 135 12.31 5.52 8.74
CA GLY A 135 12.85 6.11 9.97
C GLY A 135 13.45 5.04 10.89
N PRO A 136 14.35 5.42 11.82
CA PRO A 136 14.91 4.47 12.78
C PRO A 136 13.82 3.76 13.59
N LYS A 137 13.86 2.42 13.61
CA LYS A 137 12.88 1.56 14.31
C LYS A 137 11.44 1.73 13.82
N GLU A 138 11.22 2.26 12.61
CA GLU A 138 9.90 2.35 12.02
C GLU A 138 9.30 0.94 11.88
N LYS A 139 8.02 0.80 12.29
CA LYS A 139 7.28 -0.46 12.20
C LYS A 139 6.66 -0.57 10.83
N ILE A 140 7.04 -1.61 10.08
CA ILE A 140 6.60 -1.79 8.71
C ILE A 140 5.87 -3.12 8.57
N ILE A 141 4.71 -3.09 7.92
CA ILE A 141 4.03 -4.29 7.43
C ILE A 141 4.15 -4.31 5.90
N LEU A 142 4.77 -5.35 5.37
CA LEU A 142 4.72 -5.65 3.93
C LEU A 142 3.50 -6.54 3.66
N ALA A 143 2.44 -5.96 3.13
CA ALA A 143 1.19 -6.67 2.83
C ALA A 143 1.13 -7.01 1.33
N VAL A 144 1.43 -8.27 1.01
CA VAL A 144 1.64 -8.74 -0.37
C VAL A 144 0.94 -10.08 -0.61
N LYS A 145 0.58 -10.42 -1.85
CA LYS A 145 -0.09 -11.70 -2.15
C LYS A 145 0.89 -12.88 -2.16
N ASN A 146 1.83 -12.87 -3.11
CA ASN A 146 2.92 -13.81 -3.27
C ASN A 146 3.94 -13.12 -4.17
N ASP A 147 5.06 -12.67 -3.62
CA ASP A 147 6.05 -11.93 -4.38
C ASP A 147 7.47 -12.33 -3.96
N VAL A 148 8.25 -12.80 -4.92
CA VAL A 148 9.63 -13.29 -4.71
C VAL A 148 10.57 -12.17 -4.26
N ASN A 149 10.25 -10.92 -4.57
CA ASN A 149 11.06 -9.77 -4.17
C ASN A 149 10.83 -9.38 -2.70
N THR A 150 9.79 -9.91 -2.05
CA THR A 150 9.43 -9.52 -0.66
C THR A 150 10.53 -9.85 0.33
N GLU A 151 11.15 -11.02 0.22
CA GLU A 151 12.21 -11.45 1.16
C GLU A 151 13.46 -10.58 1.05
N LYS A 152 13.76 -10.11 -0.16
CA LYS A 152 14.84 -9.15 -0.39
C LYS A 152 14.48 -7.78 0.20
N ALA A 153 13.25 -7.32 -0.02
CA ALA A 153 12.78 -6.05 0.54
C ALA A 153 12.80 -6.07 2.07
N GLU A 154 12.35 -7.16 2.70
CA GLU A 154 12.38 -7.34 4.15
C GLU A 154 13.79 -7.14 4.71
N LYS A 155 14.78 -7.88 4.18
CA LYS A 155 16.19 -7.75 4.59
C LYS A 155 16.73 -6.33 4.41
N VAL A 156 16.50 -5.72 3.25
CA VAL A 156 16.99 -4.36 2.95
C VAL A 156 16.37 -3.32 3.91
N LEU A 157 15.11 -3.50 4.31
CA LEU A 157 14.46 -2.59 5.25
C LEU A 157 14.93 -2.82 6.69
N GLU A 158 15.17 -4.06 7.10
CA GLU A 158 15.79 -4.40 8.39
C GLU A 158 17.22 -3.87 8.49
N ASP A 159 18.00 -3.95 7.42
CA ASP A 159 19.35 -3.36 7.32
C ASP A 159 19.32 -1.82 7.46
N LYS A 160 18.19 -1.17 7.15
CA LYS A 160 17.92 0.25 7.40
C LYS A 160 17.29 0.52 8.77
N GLU A 161 17.44 -0.42 9.71
CA GLU A 161 16.96 -0.35 11.10
C GLU A 161 15.42 -0.35 11.28
N ALA A 162 14.64 -0.73 10.26
CA ALA A 162 13.20 -0.91 10.43
C ALA A 162 12.86 -2.22 11.15
N VAL A 163 11.69 -2.26 11.78
CA VAL A 163 11.10 -3.49 12.32
C VAL A 163 10.03 -3.97 11.35
N VAL A 164 10.36 -5.00 10.56
CA VAL A 164 9.52 -5.45 9.45
C VAL A 164 8.70 -6.69 9.84
N CYS A 165 7.47 -6.76 9.34
CA CYS A 165 6.63 -7.95 9.36
C CYS A 165 6.01 -8.15 7.97
N THR A 166 6.25 -9.31 7.37
CA THR A 166 5.64 -9.66 6.08
C THR A 166 4.33 -10.43 6.30
N VAL A 167 3.24 -9.97 5.68
CA VAL A 167 1.94 -10.64 5.67
C VAL A 167 1.59 -11.04 4.24
N LYS A 168 1.80 -12.33 3.93
CA LYS A 168 1.51 -12.92 2.61
C LYS A 168 0.04 -13.36 2.53
N ASN A 169 -0.80 -12.62 1.80
CA ASN A 169 -2.22 -12.95 1.59
C ASN A 169 -2.84 -12.28 0.35
N ASP A 170 -3.81 -12.92 -0.29
CA ASP A 170 -4.65 -12.30 -1.31
C ASP A 170 -5.78 -11.50 -0.66
N PHE A 171 -5.46 -10.30 -0.17
CA PHE A 171 -6.42 -9.45 0.52
C PHE A 171 -7.63 -9.09 -0.34
N ASN A 172 -7.46 -8.95 -1.66
CA ASN A 172 -8.57 -8.65 -2.57
C ASN A 172 -9.56 -9.83 -2.62
N ASN A 173 -9.05 -11.07 -2.68
CA ASN A 173 -9.90 -12.25 -2.58
C ASN A 173 -10.55 -12.40 -1.20
N VAL A 174 -9.81 -12.12 -0.12
CA VAL A 174 -10.38 -12.13 1.25
C VAL A 174 -11.51 -11.10 1.38
N LEU A 175 -11.31 -9.88 0.87
CA LEU A 175 -12.36 -8.86 0.87
C LEU A 175 -13.61 -9.35 0.14
N LYS A 176 -13.43 -9.92 -1.05
CA LYS A 176 -14.52 -10.41 -1.89
C LYS A 176 -15.29 -11.58 -1.28
N THR A 177 -14.61 -12.48 -0.59
CA THR A 177 -15.19 -13.75 -0.11
C THR A 177 -15.60 -13.75 1.35
N GLN A 178 -14.91 -12.97 2.19
CA GLN A 178 -15.06 -12.98 3.65
C GLN A 178 -15.36 -11.59 4.24
N GLY A 179 -15.24 -10.53 3.43
CA GLY A 179 -15.58 -9.17 3.83
C GLY A 179 -14.51 -8.44 4.64
N LEU A 180 -14.84 -7.20 5.02
CA LEU A 180 -13.91 -6.23 5.62
C LEU A 180 -13.32 -6.68 6.95
N TYR A 181 -14.12 -7.33 7.78
CA TYR A 181 -13.68 -7.77 9.11
C TYR A 181 -12.59 -8.84 9.01
N ALA A 182 -12.68 -9.74 8.02
CA ALA A 182 -11.65 -10.74 7.78
C ALA A 182 -10.31 -10.12 7.36
N VAL A 183 -10.33 -9.14 6.44
CA VAL A 183 -9.14 -8.38 6.04
C VAL A 183 -8.50 -7.71 7.26
N ARG A 184 -9.31 -7.02 8.09
CA ARG A 184 -8.82 -6.33 9.29
C ARG A 184 -8.22 -7.28 10.31
N ASN A 185 -8.83 -8.45 10.52
CA ASN A 185 -8.37 -9.45 11.49
C ASN A 185 -7.08 -10.16 11.09
N ILE A 186 -6.70 -10.14 9.82
CA ILE A 186 -5.40 -10.67 9.38
C ILE A 186 -4.28 -9.69 9.77
N ILE A 187 -4.49 -8.38 9.60
CA ILE A 187 -3.41 -7.38 9.77
C ILE A 187 -3.33 -6.85 11.21
N SER A 188 -4.48 -6.63 11.87
CA SER A 188 -4.52 -6.00 13.20
C SER A 188 -3.71 -6.75 14.27
N PRO A 189 -3.70 -8.09 14.32
CA PRO A 189 -2.85 -8.83 15.25
C PRO A 189 -1.35 -8.62 14.99
N GLU A 190 -0.93 -8.52 13.74
CA GLU A 190 0.48 -8.30 13.39
C GLU A 190 0.95 -6.90 13.80
N ILE A 191 0.08 -5.89 13.67
CA ILE A 191 0.32 -4.54 14.22
C ILE A 191 0.57 -4.61 15.74
N ARG A 192 -0.24 -5.40 16.47
CA ARG A 192 -0.08 -5.55 17.94
C ARG A 192 1.26 -6.20 18.30
N LYS A 193 1.63 -7.29 17.62
CA LYS A 193 2.92 -7.98 17.84
C LYS A 193 4.12 -7.05 17.57
N LEU A 194 4.06 -6.24 16.52
CA LEU A 194 5.10 -5.23 16.22
C LEU A 194 5.22 -4.18 17.33
N ASN A 195 4.12 -3.87 18.03
CA ASN A 195 4.15 -2.94 19.14
C ASN A 195 4.83 -3.54 20.37
N GLU A 196 4.51 -4.78 20.71
CA GLU A 196 5.08 -5.51 21.86
C GLU A 196 6.59 -5.79 21.69
N LYS A 197 7.04 -6.08 20.46
CA LYS A 197 8.47 -6.28 20.15
C LYS A 197 9.35 -5.09 20.53
N ILE A 198 8.87 -3.85 20.44
CA ILE A 198 9.68 -2.68 20.77
C ILE A 198 9.70 -2.40 22.27
N GLU A 199 8.58 -2.63 22.98
CA GLU A 199 8.52 -2.44 24.44
C GLU A 199 9.52 -3.38 25.15
N SER A 200 9.60 -4.65 24.72
CA SER A 200 10.58 -5.61 25.27
C SER A 200 12.05 -5.23 24.99
N ILE A 201 12.33 -4.57 23.86
CA ILE A 201 13.68 -4.06 23.55
C ILE A 201 14.02 -2.84 24.42
N GLN A 202 13.06 -1.97 24.73
CA GLN A 202 13.27 -0.80 25.59
C GLN A 202 13.47 -1.20 27.07
N THR A 203 12.78 -2.23 27.56
CA THR A 203 12.94 -2.71 28.94
C THR A 203 14.29 -3.38 29.21
N ASN A 204 14.95 -3.92 28.18
CA ASN A 204 16.26 -4.58 28.31
C ASN A 204 17.46 -3.61 28.28
N ILE A 205 17.23 -2.30 28.15
CA ILE A 205 18.28 -1.26 28.15
C ILE A 205 18.31 -0.49 29.49
N GLN A 206 17.76 -1.03 30.59
CA GLN A 206 18.08 -0.53 31.92
C GLN A 206 19.47 -1.07 32.35
N PRO A 207 20.53 -0.24 32.44
CA PRO A 207 21.76 -0.67 33.09
C PRO A 207 21.47 -0.90 34.57
N GLY A 208 21.88 -2.04 35.08
CA GLY A 208 21.82 -2.37 36.50
C GLY A 208 22.39 -1.25 37.35
N LEU A 209 21.52 -0.58 38.11
CA LEU A 209 21.95 0.22 39.24
C LEU A 209 22.53 -0.74 40.28
N CYS A 210 23.83 -0.61 40.52
CA CYS A 210 24.59 -1.39 41.48
C CYS A 210 23.92 -1.40 42.86
N PRO A 211 23.95 -2.52 43.60
CA PRO A 211 23.64 -2.51 45.02
C PRO A 211 24.76 -1.76 45.75
N LYS A 212 24.44 -0.62 46.35
CA LYS A 212 25.29 -0.02 47.38
C LYS A 212 25.06 -0.77 48.70
N HIS A 213 26.18 -1.03 49.37
CA HIS A 213 26.36 -1.80 50.59
C HIS A 213 25.37 -1.52 51.71
#